data_AF-X6LI51-F1
#
_entry.id   AF-X6LI51-F1
#
_cell.length_a   1.000
_cell.length_b   1.000
_cell.length_c   1.000
_cell.angle_alpha   90.00
_cell.angle_beta   90.00
_cell.angle_gamma   90.00
#
_symmetry.space_group_name_H-M   'P 1'
#
loop_
_entity.id
_entity.type
_entity.pdbx_description
1 polymer ?
#
loop_
_entity_poly.entity_id
_entity_poly.type
_entity_poly.pdbx_seq_one_letter_code
_entity_poly.pdbx_strand_id
1 'polypeptide(L)'
;MKNEKVATEDIFFEFKFTFHSFKPRLLSKYKFLKYQIRKIQFNTTVWQISWRKKRLNKTFFKKRTFFFKPPEVRGKRTKMQQQYIDEKEDKKQNDALGTENEIQEDENVRVLNIVQEPKEVHLLLIGCTGSGKTTLRMAIRDYLLDKPFEKVVSTVENEEQWYQENGLTRPQLGQVQTTRCIDENFRNREFNVFITDTPGFSGPQDEKDFNSIATHVDKLKFGAVLVVIQATSNRDNEKLKKEIAKLLEILSDDYKRNLFVVVTFSTNRPGEDTLKVIQDLGLESCSCVYMHNVRYQSNFDMSPGSIKLNKSFFADSKQKIYKLLTECSKLSVFQLFYLCLYEYVCVLPTLDFFVHVIHTYNGDGNKIH
;
A
#
# COMPACT_ATOMS: atom_id res chain seq x y z
N MET A 1 -19.05 -33.35 14.65
CA MET A 1 -18.42 -32.39 13.71
C MET A 1 -16.92 -32.64 13.73
N LYS A 2 -16.30 -32.93 12.57
CA LYS A 2 -14.86 -33.18 12.47
C LYS A 2 -14.13 -31.83 12.45
N ASN A 3 -13.15 -31.65 13.32
CA ASN A 3 -12.28 -30.48 13.33
C ASN A 3 -11.41 -30.49 12.06
N GLU A 4 -11.74 -29.61 11.11
CA GLU A 4 -10.84 -29.28 10.00
C GLU A 4 -9.63 -28.52 10.55
N LYS A 5 -8.47 -29.17 10.50
CA LYS A 5 -7.18 -28.50 10.70
C LYS A 5 -6.96 -27.58 9.50
N VAL A 6 -7.03 -26.27 9.74
CA VAL A 6 -6.55 -25.26 8.79
C VAL A 6 -5.05 -25.49 8.60
N ALA A 7 -4.66 -25.94 7.41
CA ALA A 7 -3.26 -26.05 7.03
C ALA A 7 -2.68 -24.64 6.86
N THR A 8 -1.76 -24.25 7.74
CA THR A 8 -0.89 -23.10 7.50
C THR A 8 0.19 -23.52 6.50
N GLU A 9 0.13 -23.00 5.28
CA GLU A 9 1.21 -23.17 4.31
C GLU A 9 2.46 -22.41 4.79
N ASP A 10 3.47 -23.15 5.21
CA ASP A 10 4.80 -22.60 5.49
C ASP A 10 5.49 -22.26 4.16
N ILE A 11 5.71 -20.98 3.89
CA ILE A 11 6.52 -20.53 2.74
C ILE A 11 8.00 -20.64 3.12
N PHE A 12 8.75 -21.48 2.41
CA PHE A 12 10.20 -21.65 2.60
C PHE A 12 10.98 -20.86 1.55
N PHE A 13 11.91 -20.02 2.01
CA PHE A 13 12.90 -19.37 1.16
C PHE A 13 14.26 -20.05 1.36
N GLU A 14 14.81 -20.69 0.32
CA GLU A 14 16.20 -21.18 0.32
C GLU A 14 17.11 -20.14 -0.36
N PHE A 15 17.99 -19.51 0.42
CA PHE A 15 19.03 -18.64 -0.13
C PHE A 15 20.34 -19.41 -0.22
N LYS A 16 20.90 -19.51 -1.44
CA LYS A 16 22.23 -20.08 -1.69
C LYS A 16 23.22 -18.96 -1.97
N PHE A 17 24.16 -18.76 -1.06
CA PHE A 17 25.28 -17.86 -1.25
C PHE A 17 26.52 -18.66 -1.65
N THR A 18 27.15 -18.28 -2.76
CA THR A 18 28.37 -18.93 -3.24
C THR A 18 29.50 -17.91 -3.24
N PHE A 19 30.45 -18.06 -2.32
CA PHE A 19 31.56 -17.14 -2.15
C PHE A 19 32.74 -17.57 -3.04
N HIS A 20 33.21 -16.67 -3.91
CA HIS A 20 34.41 -16.87 -4.72
C HIS A 20 35.47 -15.86 -4.27
N SER A 21 36.66 -16.34 -3.94
CA SER A 21 37.81 -15.50 -3.59
C SER A 21 38.63 -15.22 -4.84
N PHE A 22 38.92 -13.95 -5.12
CA PHE A 22 39.70 -13.53 -6.29
C PHE A 22 41.11 -13.10 -5.88
N LYS A 23 42.00 -14.06 -5.54
CA LYS A 23 43.45 -13.86 -5.60
C LYS A 23 44.17 -15.13 -6.09
N PRO A 24 44.79 -15.14 -7.30
CA PRO A 24 45.38 -16.34 -7.90
C PRO A 24 46.76 -16.76 -7.35
N ARG A 25 47.24 -16.23 -6.23
CA ARG A 25 48.58 -16.55 -5.73
C ARG A 25 48.53 -16.95 -4.26
N LEU A 26 48.45 -18.27 -4.05
CA LEU A 26 48.59 -19.09 -2.83
C LEU A 26 47.43 -20.10 -2.68
N LEU A 27 47.29 -20.98 -3.68
CA LEU A 27 46.37 -22.11 -3.65
C LEU A 27 47.03 -23.31 -2.95
N SER A 28 46.86 -23.42 -1.63
CA SER A 28 46.88 -24.73 -0.95
C SER A 28 46.09 -24.81 0.36
N LYS A 29 45.44 -23.73 0.84
CA LYS A 29 44.76 -23.74 2.16
C LYS A 29 43.44 -22.98 2.27
N TYR A 30 42.61 -22.92 1.23
CA TYR A 30 41.27 -22.33 1.38
C TYR A 30 40.18 -23.40 1.45
N LYS A 31 39.48 -23.43 2.59
CA LYS A 31 38.33 -24.29 2.86
C LYS A 31 37.06 -23.56 2.45
N PHE A 32 36.26 -24.18 1.58
CA PHE A 32 34.92 -23.72 1.25
C PHE A 32 34.03 -23.71 2.50
N LEU A 33 33.39 -22.57 2.79
CA LEU A 33 32.29 -22.52 3.76
C LEU A 33 30.97 -22.45 3.00
N LYS A 34 30.15 -23.48 3.17
CA LYS A 34 28.77 -23.50 2.70
C LYS A 34 27.88 -23.12 3.89
N TYR A 35 27.20 -21.98 3.79
CA TYR A 35 26.15 -21.61 4.73
C TYR A 35 24.80 -21.98 4.11
N GLN A 36 23.94 -22.62 4.89
CA GLN A 36 22.57 -22.92 4.49
C GLN A 36 21.64 -22.25 5.50
N ILE A 37 20.84 -21.29 5.02
CA ILE A 37 19.73 -20.73 5.78
C ILE A 37 18.59 -21.74 5.66
N ARG A 38 18.15 -22.31 6.77
CA ARG A 38 17.05 -23.30 6.76
C ARG A 38 15.71 -22.74 7.17
N LYS A 39 15.69 -21.67 7.97
CA LYS A 39 14.46 -21.17 8.55
C LYS A 39 14.60 -19.69 8.87
N ILE A 40 13.77 -18.89 8.22
CA ILE A 40 13.47 -17.51 8.62
C ILE A 40 12.05 -17.58 9.17
N GLN A 41 11.91 -17.41 10.48
CA GLN A 41 10.60 -17.28 11.10
C GLN A 41 10.32 -15.80 11.27
N PHE A 42 9.27 -15.33 10.62
CA PHE A 42 8.77 -13.98 10.76
C PHE A 42 7.75 -13.98 11.90
N ASN A 43 8.06 -13.26 12.97
CA ASN A 43 7.06 -12.83 13.94
C ASN A 43 7.21 -11.31 14.09
N THR A 44 6.11 -10.59 14.28
CA THR A 44 5.98 -9.13 14.09
C THR A 44 6.98 -8.27 14.88
N THR A 45 7.64 -8.83 15.90
CA THR A 45 8.59 -8.13 16.77
C THR A 45 9.96 -8.79 16.89
N VAL A 46 10.17 -10.01 16.37
CA VAL A 46 11.40 -10.78 16.56
C VAL A 46 11.82 -11.45 15.26
N TRP A 47 13.00 -11.06 14.79
CA TRP A 47 13.67 -11.70 13.67
C TRP A 47 14.57 -12.81 14.21
N GLN A 48 14.17 -14.07 14.01
CA GLN A 48 14.98 -15.21 14.40
C GLN A 48 15.59 -15.87 13.16
N ILE A 49 16.87 -15.61 12.93
CA ILE A 49 17.61 -16.23 11.81
C ILE A 49 18.50 -17.35 12.35
N SER A 50 18.24 -18.57 11.89
CA SER A 50 18.98 -19.77 12.25
C SER A 50 19.93 -20.17 11.13
N TRP A 51 21.23 -20.19 11.43
CA TRP A 51 22.27 -20.60 10.49
C TRP A 51 22.91 -21.90 10.93
N ARG A 52 23.23 -22.76 9.95
CA ARG A 52 23.99 -23.99 10.21
C ARG A 52 25.37 -23.86 9.58
N LYS A 53 26.42 -24.00 10.40
CA LYS A 53 27.81 -24.03 9.92
C LYS A 53 28.22 -25.48 9.71
N LYS A 54 28.32 -25.91 8.45
CA LYS A 54 28.82 -27.24 8.10
C LYS A 54 30.32 -27.14 7.82
N ARG A 55 31.16 -27.61 8.75
CA ARG A 55 32.57 -27.91 8.48
C ARG A 55 32.66 -29.37 8.06
N LEU A 56 33.57 -29.69 7.15
CA LEU A 56 33.77 -31.02 6.53
C LEU A 56 33.92 -32.22 7.48
N ASN A 57 33.86 -32.08 8.81
CA ASN A 57 33.74 -33.19 9.77
C ASN A 57 33.10 -32.82 11.13
N LYS A 58 32.48 -31.63 11.31
CA LYS A 58 31.74 -31.27 12.54
C LYS A 58 30.60 -30.30 12.24
N THR A 59 29.46 -30.52 12.89
CA THR A 59 28.27 -29.69 12.76
C THR A 59 28.16 -28.75 13.97
N PHE A 60 28.09 -27.44 13.74
CA PHE A 60 27.82 -26.48 14.81
C PHE A 60 26.49 -25.75 14.54
N PHE A 61 25.67 -25.68 15.58
CA PHE A 61 24.47 -24.85 15.63
C PHE A 61 24.78 -23.59 16.44
N LYS A 62 24.51 -22.42 15.88
CA LYS A 62 24.53 -21.17 16.62
C LYS A 62 23.23 -20.43 16.35
N LYS A 63 22.39 -20.36 17.38
CA LYS A 63 21.13 -19.61 17.35
C LYS A 63 21.44 -18.18 17.81
N ARG A 64 21.00 -17.18 17.05
CA ARG A 64 21.01 -15.77 17.48
C ARG A 64 19.60 -15.22 17.32
N THR A 65 19.17 -14.46 18.31
CA THR A 65 17.88 -13.79 18.35
C THR A 65 18.16 -12.30 18.43
N PHE A 66 17.51 -11.51 17.58
CA PHE A 66 17.66 -10.05 17.57
C PHE A 66 16.32 -9.41 17.92
N PHE A 67 16.38 -8.35 18.73
CA PHE A 67 15.24 -7.54 19.11
C PHE A 67 15.37 -6.17 18.45
N PHE A 68 14.34 -5.75 17.71
CA PHE A 68 14.25 -4.40 17.16
C PHE A 68 13.23 -3.61 17.96
N LYS A 69 13.58 -2.37 18.31
CA LYS A 69 12.67 -1.41 18.95
C LYS A 69 12.20 -0.44 17.85
N PRO A 70 10.90 -0.32 17.57
CA PRO A 70 10.43 0.58 16.53
C PRO A 70 10.65 2.06 16.92
N PRO A 71 10.81 2.96 15.93
CA PRO A 71 10.95 4.39 16.17
C PRO A 71 9.65 5.01 16.70
N GLU A 72 9.79 5.95 17.63
CA GLU A 72 8.67 6.72 18.20
C GLU A 72 8.13 7.70 17.15
N VAL A 73 6.95 7.44 16.60
CA VAL A 73 6.31 8.32 15.60
C VAL A 73 5.42 9.36 16.30
N ARG A 74 5.86 10.62 16.34
CA ARG A 74 5.02 11.76 16.75
C ARG A 74 4.31 12.39 15.54
N GLY A 75 3.08 12.00 15.28
CA GLY A 75 2.19 12.67 14.31
C GLY A 75 1.20 13.61 15.00
N LYS A 76 1.07 14.85 14.51
CA LYS A 76 0.00 15.78 14.94
C LYS A 76 -1.31 15.39 14.27
N ARG A 77 -2.36 15.11 15.05
CA ARG A 77 -3.72 14.82 14.56
C ARG A 77 -4.44 16.09 14.13
N THR A 78 -5.29 16.01 13.10
CA THR A 78 -6.17 17.12 12.71
C THR A 78 -7.43 17.17 13.59
N LYS A 79 -8.03 18.36 13.78
CA LYS A 79 -9.21 18.56 14.64
C LYS A 79 -10.40 17.66 14.25
N MET A 80 -10.62 17.44 12.94
CA MET A 80 -11.67 16.54 12.44
C MET A 80 -11.46 15.07 12.81
N GLN A 81 -10.21 14.60 12.88
CA GLN A 81 -9.91 13.22 13.28
C GLN A 81 -10.16 13.01 14.78
N GLN A 82 -9.89 14.03 15.59
CA GLN A 82 -10.14 13.96 17.03
C GLN A 82 -11.64 13.88 17.32
N GLN A 83 -12.45 14.75 16.70
CA GLN A 83 -13.90 14.78 16.88
C GLN A 83 -14.58 13.44 16.53
N TYR A 84 -14.15 12.75 15.48
CA TYR A 84 -14.73 11.45 15.10
C TYR A 84 -14.31 10.29 16.02
N ILE A 85 -13.09 10.35 16.59
CA ILE A 85 -12.63 9.37 17.59
C ILE A 85 -13.45 9.55 18.87
N ASP A 86 -13.62 10.79 19.30
CA ASP A 86 -14.40 11.13 20.51
C ASP A 86 -15.86 10.64 20.37
N GLU A 87 -16.51 10.85 19.21
CA GLU A 87 -17.87 10.34 18.94
C GLU A 87 -17.98 8.80 18.97
N LYS A 88 -16.92 8.07 18.60
CA LYS A 88 -16.91 6.59 18.68
C LYS A 88 -16.64 6.08 20.09
N GLU A 89 -15.83 6.79 20.88
CA GLU A 89 -15.59 6.43 22.29
C GLU A 89 -16.84 6.65 23.14
N ASP A 90 -17.59 7.73 22.91
CA ASP A 90 -18.87 7.99 23.58
C ASP A 90 -19.93 6.93 23.27
N LYS A 91 -20.01 6.46 22.01
CA LYS A 91 -20.92 5.36 21.65
C LYS A 91 -20.55 4.06 22.34
N LYS A 92 -19.25 3.76 22.46
CA LYS A 92 -18.75 2.54 23.08
C LYS A 92 -18.96 2.53 24.60
N GLN A 93 -18.92 3.69 25.26
CA GLN A 93 -19.29 3.83 26.67
C GLN A 93 -20.79 3.68 26.89
N ASN A 94 -21.62 4.22 25.99
CA ASN A 94 -23.08 4.09 26.09
C ASN A 94 -23.58 2.66 25.84
N ASP A 95 -22.94 1.90 24.95
CA ASP A 95 -23.26 0.48 24.72
C ASP A 95 -22.77 -0.43 25.86
N ALA A 96 -21.80 0.02 26.68
CA ALA A 96 -21.28 -0.72 27.82
C ALA A 96 -22.10 -0.54 29.11
N LEU A 97 -23.02 0.43 29.16
CA LEU A 97 -23.85 0.70 30.35
C LEU A 97 -25.15 -0.12 30.42
N GLY A 98 -25.33 -1.09 29.51
CA GLY A 98 -26.60 -1.78 29.30
C GLY A 98 -26.56 -3.29 29.42
N THR A 99 -25.67 -3.91 30.21
CA THR A 99 -25.81 -5.33 30.61
C THR A 99 -24.93 -5.69 31.81
N GLU A 100 -25.38 -5.35 33.03
CA GLU A 100 -24.91 -6.04 34.24
C GLU A 100 -25.91 -7.16 34.56
N ASN A 101 -25.56 -8.40 34.21
CA ASN A 101 -25.88 -9.60 34.99
C ASN A 101 -25.18 -10.85 34.41
N GLU A 102 -24.66 -11.65 35.33
CA GLU A 102 -23.98 -12.97 35.19
C GLU A 102 -22.51 -12.98 34.76
N ILE A 103 -21.66 -12.77 35.77
CA ILE A 103 -20.29 -13.27 35.84
C ILE A 103 -20.37 -14.72 36.35
N GLN A 104 -20.06 -15.68 35.48
CA GLN A 104 -19.51 -16.97 35.89
C GLN A 104 -18.26 -17.28 35.07
N GLU A 105 -17.25 -17.71 35.81
CA GLU A 105 -15.84 -17.84 35.46
C GLU A 105 -15.60 -18.83 34.31
N ASP A 106 -14.89 -18.37 33.29
CA ASP A 106 -14.19 -19.26 32.37
C ASP A 106 -12.77 -18.70 32.13
N GLU A 107 -11.86 -19.02 33.06
CA GLU A 107 -10.48 -18.52 33.12
C GLU A 107 -9.53 -19.11 32.05
N ASN A 108 -10.02 -19.89 31.07
CA ASN A 108 -9.16 -20.68 30.17
C ASN A 108 -9.13 -20.27 28.69
N VAL A 109 -9.47 -19.02 28.36
CA VAL A 109 -9.17 -18.48 27.02
C VAL A 109 -8.66 -17.03 27.11
N ARG A 110 -7.45 -16.85 27.68
CA ARG A 110 -6.64 -15.67 27.33
C ARG A 110 -6.13 -15.85 25.90
N VAL A 111 -7.02 -15.67 24.90
CA VAL A 111 -6.56 -15.35 23.54
C VAL A 111 -5.76 -14.08 23.69
N LEU A 112 -4.44 -14.20 23.64
CA LEU A 112 -3.55 -13.07 23.44
C LEU A 112 -4.00 -12.45 22.11
N ASN A 113 -4.84 -11.42 22.19
CA ASN A 113 -5.12 -10.53 21.09
C ASN A 113 -3.81 -9.83 20.78
N ILE A 114 -2.97 -10.48 19.96
CA ILE A 114 -1.79 -9.87 19.37
C ILE A 114 -2.35 -8.72 18.55
N VAL A 115 -2.24 -7.51 19.11
CA VAL A 115 -2.62 -6.28 18.42
C VAL A 115 -1.66 -6.15 17.26
N GLN A 116 -2.10 -6.61 16.08
CA GLN A 116 -1.31 -6.46 14.87
C GLN A 116 -1.22 -4.97 14.56
N GLU A 117 0.00 -4.45 14.41
CA GLU A 117 0.18 -3.08 13.96
C GLU A 117 -0.45 -2.91 12.58
N PRO A 118 -1.15 -1.78 12.33
CA PRO A 118 -1.76 -1.53 11.04
C PRO A 118 -0.67 -1.42 9.97
N LYS A 119 -0.97 -1.95 8.78
CA LYS A 119 -0.07 -1.91 7.64
C LYS A 119 0.06 -0.47 7.14
N GLU A 120 1.29 0.01 7.04
CA GLU A 120 1.57 1.34 6.51
C GLU A 120 1.54 1.34 4.98
N VAL A 121 0.81 2.28 4.39
CA VAL A 121 0.66 2.44 2.94
C VAL A 121 0.75 3.92 2.60
N HIS A 122 1.67 4.32 1.71
CA HIS A 122 1.68 5.67 1.14
C HIS A 122 1.17 5.61 -0.30
N LEU A 123 0.25 6.47 -0.68
CA LEU A 123 -0.38 6.48 -1.99
C LEU A 123 -0.14 7.84 -2.65
N LEU A 124 0.44 7.83 -3.84
CA LEU A 124 0.52 9.02 -4.69
C LEU A 124 -0.52 8.91 -5.80
N LEU A 125 -1.50 9.81 -5.84
CA LEU A 125 -2.55 9.79 -6.86
C LEU A 125 -2.13 10.69 -8.02
N ILE A 126 -1.95 10.14 -9.21
CA ILE A 126 -1.62 10.91 -10.42
C ILE A 126 -2.64 10.65 -11.53
N GLY A 127 -2.78 11.59 -12.46
CA GLY A 127 -3.77 11.49 -13.54
C GLY A 127 -4.29 12.85 -13.96
N CYS A 128 -5.01 12.90 -15.09
CA CYS A 128 -5.50 14.17 -15.64
C CYS A 128 -6.45 14.90 -14.71
N THR A 129 -6.69 16.20 -14.95
CA THR A 129 -7.78 16.92 -14.27
C THR A 129 -9.11 16.20 -14.51
N GLY A 130 -9.93 16.02 -13.47
CA GLY A 130 -11.23 15.35 -13.61
C GLY A 130 -11.19 13.82 -13.72
N SER A 131 -10.02 13.18 -13.68
CA SER A 131 -9.88 11.72 -13.64
C SER A 131 -10.47 11.06 -12.38
N GLY A 132 -10.86 11.84 -11.36
CA GLY A 132 -11.44 11.32 -10.12
C GLY A 132 -10.43 11.00 -9.02
N LYS A 133 -9.24 11.61 -9.01
CA LYS A 133 -8.22 11.46 -7.94
C LYS A 133 -8.76 11.83 -6.56
N THR A 134 -9.26 13.06 -6.41
CA THR A 134 -9.90 13.54 -5.17
C THR A 134 -11.09 12.66 -4.77
N THR A 135 -11.87 12.21 -5.76
CA THR A 135 -12.96 11.25 -5.55
C THR A 135 -12.47 9.91 -4.99
N LEU A 136 -11.35 9.40 -5.50
CA LEU A 136 -10.69 8.18 -5.01
C LEU A 136 -10.15 8.37 -3.58
N ARG A 137 -9.51 9.52 -3.27
CA ARG A 137 -9.07 9.86 -1.91
C ARG A 137 -10.23 9.83 -0.92
N MET A 138 -11.34 10.49 -1.24
CA MET A 138 -12.55 10.47 -0.41
C MET A 138 -13.10 9.05 -0.22
N ALA A 139 -13.08 8.24 -1.28
CA ALA A 139 -13.53 6.84 -1.21
C ALA A 139 -12.65 5.99 -0.28
N ILE A 140 -11.33 6.17 -0.33
CA ILE A 140 -10.40 5.49 0.57
C ILE A 140 -10.59 5.98 2.02
N ARG A 141 -10.74 7.29 2.24
CA ARG A 141 -11.07 7.86 3.55
C ARG A 141 -12.32 7.22 4.16
N ASP A 142 -13.41 7.19 3.41
CA ASP A 142 -14.68 6.66 3.89
C ASP A 142 -14.64 5.14 4.12
N TYR A 143 -13.87 4.41 3.32
CA TYR A 143 -13.56 3.00 3.59
C TYR A 143 -12.86 2.84 4.95
N LEU A 144 -11.80 3.62 5.21
CA LEU A 144 -11.02 3.53 6.45
C LEU A 144 -11.81 3.97 7.68
N LEU A 145 -12.71 4.95 7.54
CA LEU A 145 -13.61 5.37 8.62
C LEU A 145 -14.82 4.45 8.80
N ASP A 146 -14.94 3.41 7.97
CA ASP A 146 -16.10 2.52 7.91
C ASP A 146 -17.42 3.28 7.76
N LYS A 147 -17.43 4.27 6.86
CA LYS A 147 -18.59 5.12 6.64
C LYS A 147 -19.67 4.34 5.87
N PRO A 148 -20.94 4.38 6.32
CA PRO A 148 -22.05 3.77 5.58
C PRO A 148 -22.42 4.63 4.37
N PHE A 149 -23.04 4.00 3.36
CA PHE A 149 -23.41 4.62 2.08
C PHE A 149 -24.22 5.91 2.23
N GLU A 150 -25.16 5.92 3.17
CA GLU A 150 -26.07 7.04 3.44
C GLU A 150 -25.31 8.28 3.90
N LYS A 151 -24.21 8.10 4.65
CA LYS A 151 -23.43 9.19 5.21
C LYS A 151 -22.40 9.78 4.24
N VAL A 152 -22.19 9.20 3.06
CA VAL A 152 -21.19 9.70 2.08
C VAL A 152 -21.49 11.14 1.61
N VAL A 153 -22.76 11.59 1.62
CA VAL A 153 -23.11 13.01 1.30
C VAL A 153 -22.25 13.97 2.13
N SER A 154 -22.20 13.75 3.45
CA SER A 154 -21.44 14.61 4.35
C SER A 154 -19.93 14.64 4.05
N THR A 155 -19.38 13.61 3.40
CA THR A 155 -17.97 13.64 2.97
C THR A 155 -17.76 14.70 1.88
N VAL A 156 -18.68 14.75 0.91
CA VAL A 156 -18.63 15.70 -0.20
C VAL A 156 -18.87 17.13 0.30
N GLU A 157 -19.80 17.31 1.23
CA GLU A 157 -20.07 18.61 1.86
C GLU A 157 -18.90 19.09 2.72
N ASN A 158 -18.31 18.22 3.54
CA ASN A 158 -17.15 18.57 4.36
C ASN A 158 -15.92 18.90 3.50
N GLU A 159 -15.75 18.23 2.36
CA GLU A 159 -14.69 18.55 1.42
C GLU A 159 -14.88 19.96 0.84
N GLU A 160 -16.11 20.33 0.45
CA GLU A 160 -16.45 21.68 -0.01
C GLU A 160 -16.11 22.73 1.06
N GLN A 161 -16.53 22.48 2.30
CA GLN A 161 -16.24 23.37 3.42
C GLN A 161 -14.74 23.49 3.67
N TRP A 162 -13.99 22.39 3.57
CA TRP A 162 -12.52 22.41 3.74
C TRP A 162 -11.84 23.33 2.71
N TYR A 163 -12.26 23.30 1.44
CA TYR A 163 -11.72 24.23 0.44
C TYR A 163 -12.00 25.70 0.84
N GLN A 164 -13.23 26.00 1.24
CA GLN A 164 -13.64 27.36 1.65
C GLN A 164 -12.85 27.86 2.87
N GLU A 165 -12.73 27.03 3.91
CA GLU A 165 -11.99 27.39 5.15
C GLU A 165 -10.50 27.61 4.91
N ASN A 166 -9.91 26.95 3.91
CA ASN A 166 -8.50 27.10 3.55
C ASN A 166 -8.26 28.23 2.53
N GLY A 167 -9.29 29.03 2.20
CA GLY A 167 -9.20 30.10 1.21
C GLY A 167 -8.89 29.58 -0.20
N LEU A 168 -9.25 28.33 -0.48
CA LEU A 168 -9.08 27.70 -1.78
C LEU A 168 -10.41 27.70 -2.52
N THR A 169 -10.43 28.17 -3.76
CA THR A 169 -11.61 28.05 -4.60
C THR A 169 -11.72 26.61 -5.08
N ARG A 170 -12.83 25.92 -4.77
CA ARG A 170 -13.10 24.62 -5.40
C ARG A 170 -13.23 24.85 -6.91
N PRO A 171 -12.46 24.15 -7.72
CA PRO A 171 -12.50 24.37 -9.16
C PRO A 171 -13.81 23.82 -9.72
N GLN A 172 -14.49 24.62 -10.55
CA GLN A 172 -15.75 24.23 -11.18
C GLN A 172 -15.55 22.96 -12.02
N LEU A 173 -16.66 22.28 -12.39
CA LEU A 173 -16.61 21.11 -13.26
C LEU A 173 -15.84 21.46 -14.55
N GLY A 174 -14.66 20.85 -14.76
CA GLY A 174 -13.78 21.14 -15.90
C GLY A 174 -12.60 22.09 -15.62
N GLN A 175 -12.51 22.70 -14.44
CA GLN A 175 -11.33 23.43 -13.98
C GLN A 175 -10.38 22.53 -13.19
N VAL A 176 -9.09 22.89 -13.12
CA VAL A 176 -8.03 22.13 -12.43
C VAL A 176 -8.34 22.05 -10.94
N GLN A 177 -8.86 20.90 -10.47
CA GLN A 177 -9.39 20.68 -9.10
C GLN A 177 -8.38 20.86 -7.95
N THR A 178 -7.11 20.67 -8.24
CA THR A 178 -6.05 20.64 -7.23
C THR A 178 -4.88 21.44 -7.78
N THR A 179 -4.58 22.60 -7.19
CA THR A 179 -3.48 23.49 -7.63
C THR A 179 -2.17 23.23 -6.88
N ARG A 180 -2.22 22.41 -5.83
CA ARG A 180 -1.09 21.98 -5.01
C ARG A 180 -1.34 20.57 -4.50
N CYS A 181 -0.28 19.81 -4.24
CA CYS A 181 -0.42 18.50 -3.62
C CYS A 181 -1.05 18.63 -2.22
N ILE A 182 -1.97 17.72 -1.89
CA ILE A 182 -2.66 17.65 -0.60
C ILE A 182 -2.29 16.31 0.04
N ASP A 183 -1.64 16.36 1.19
CA ASP A 183 -1.26 15.19 1.97
C ASP A 183 -2.26 14.96 3.12
N GLU A 184 -2.83 13.77 3.18
CA GLU A 184 -3.72 13.35 4.26
C GLU A 184 -3.31 11.99 4.81
N ASN A 185 -3.57 11.76 6.11
CA ASN A 185 -3.41 10.45 6.74
C ASN A 185 -4.76 9.96 7.24
N PHE A 186 -5.05 8.68 7.00
CA PHE A 186 -6.24 8.00 7.50
C PHE A 186 -5.86 6.64 8.05
N ARG A 187 -6.52 6.20 9.13
CA ARG A 187 -6.19 4.95 9.79
C ARG A 187 -7.43 4.19 10.21
N ASN A 188 -7.37 2.87 10.08
CA ASN A 188 -8.29 1.94 10.72
C ASN A 188 -7.50 0.88 11.50
N ARG A 189 -8.14 -0.24 11.89
CA ARG A 189 -7.46 -1.33 12.61
C ARG A 189 -6.40 -2.03 11.76
N GLU A 190 -6.56 -2.07 10.46
CA GLU A 190 -5.74 -2.87 9.53
C GLU A 190 -4.71 -2.04 8.75
N PHE A 191 -4.99 -0.77 8.49
CA PHE A 191 -4.21 0.11 7.63
C PHE A 191 -3.96 1.47 8.26
N ASN A 192 -2.76 2.00 8.02
CA ASN A 192 -2.37 3.39 8.24
C ASN A 192 -1.97 3.96 6.88
N VAL A 193 -2.89 4.69 6.24
CA VAL A 193 -2.77 5.13 4.84
C VAL A 193 -2.45 6.62 4.78
N PHE A 194 -1.34 6.95 4.14
CA PHE A 194 -0.97 8.31 3.76
C PHE A 194 -1.32 8.51 2.28
N ILE A 195 -2.04 9.56 1.93
CA ILE A 195 -2.48 9.82 0.56
C ILE A 195 -2.02 11.22 0.16
N THR A 196 -1.29 11.29 -0.94
CA THR A 196 -0.93 12.54 -1.62
C THR A 196 -1.81 12.68 -2.87
N ASP A 197 -2.81 13.56 -2.79
CA ASP A 197 -3.65 13.93 -3.93
C ASP A 197 -2.98 15.06 -4.72
N THR A 198 -2.67 14.82 -5.99
CA THR A 198 -1.88 15.77 -6.80
C THR A 198 -2.76 16.65 -7.70
N PRO A 199 -2.20 17.77 -8.18
CA PRO A 199 -2.73 18.44 -9.36
C PRO A 199 -2.92 17.50 -10.55
N GLY A 200 -3.85 17.86 -11.44
CA GLY A 200 -4.15 17.08 -12.63
C GLY A 200 -3.44 17.61 -13.87
N PHE A 201 -2.75 16.73 -14.59
CA PHE A 201 -2.13 17.04 -15.88
C PHE A 201 -3.20 17.40 -16.91
N SER A 202 -3.16 18.60 -17.47
CA SER A 202 -3.98 19.08 -18.61
C SER A 202 -3.98 20.62 -18.72
N GLY A 203 -3.28 21.32 -17.83
CA GLY A 203 -3.35 22.77 -17.68
C GLY A 203 -2.12 23.50 -18.23
N PRO A 204 -2.16 24.83 -18.35
CA PRO A 204 -0.99 25.62 -18.74
C PRO A 204 0.13 25.62 -17.68
N GLN A 205 -0.11 25.03 -16.49
CA GLN A 205 0.83 24.98 -15.37
C GLN A 205 1.47 23.59 -15.20
N ASP A 206 1.36 22.70 -16.19
CA ASP A 206 1.79 21.30 -16.10
C ASP A 206 3.26 21.14 -15.61
N GLU A 207 4.18 22.03 -15.99
CA GLU A 207 5.58 21.96 -15.52
C GLU A 207 5.72 22.27 -14.02
N LYS A 208 4.98 23.27 -13.52
CA LYS A 208 4.95 23.60 -12.10
C LYS A 208 4.29 22.48 -11.30
N ASP A 209 3.21 21.92 -11.83
CA ASP A 209 2.48 20.80 -11.25
C ASP A 209 3.38 19.55 -11.19
N PHE A 210 4.11 19.25 -12.25
CA PHE A 210 5.08 18.16 -12.28
C PHE A 210 6.21 18.36 -11.27
N ASN A 211 6.82 19.55 -11.20
CA ASN A 211 7.87 19.85 -10.22
C ASN A 211 7.37 19.68 -8.77
N SER A 212 6.12 20.08 -8.51
CA SER A 212 5.46 19.84 -7.23
C SER A 212 5.32 18.35 -6.93
N ILE A 213 4.90 17.55 -7.91
CA ILE A 213 4.76 16.08 -7.77
C ILE A 213 6.13 15.42 -7.56
N ALA A 214 7.13 15.74 -8.37
CA ALA A 214 8.49 15.21 -8.27
C ALA A 214 9.09 15.45 -6.87
N THR A 215 8.90 16.66 -6.33
CA THR A 215 9.35 16.99 -4.96
C THR A 215 8.67 16.12 -3.89
N HIS A 216 7.43 15.66 -4.12
CA HIS A 216 6.76 14.74 -3.20
C HIS A 216 7.27 13.31 -3.37
N VAL A 217 7.53 12.87 -4.61
CA VAL A 217 8.10 11.54 -4.90
C VAL A 217 9.38 11.30 -4.11
N ASP A 218 10.27 12.30 -4.06
CA ASP A 218 11.53 12.20 -3.29
C ASP A 218 11.32 12.06 -1.77
N LYS A 219 10.17 12.52 -1.27
CA LYS A 219 9.81 12.47 0.16
C LYS A 219 8.96 11.26 0.52
N LEU A 220 8.42 10.55 -0.47
CA LEU A 220 7.61 9.36 -0.24
C LEU A 220 8.51 8.31 0.38
N LYS A 221 8.27 8.03 1.66
CA LYS A 221 9.09 7.07 2.39
C LYS A 221 8.95 5.68 1.77
N PHE A 222 7.72 5.24 1.48
CA PHE A 222 7.43 3.95 0.82
C PHE A 222 5.99 3.95 0.30
N GLY A 223 5.76 4.04 -1.01
CA GLY A 223 4.40 4.14 -1.55
C GLY A 223 4.11 3.40 -2.85
N ALA A 224 2.82 3.38 -3.18
CA ALA A 224 2.28 2.98 -4.47
C ALA A 224 1.86 4.21 -5.26
N VAL A 225 2.13 4.19 -6.55
CA VAL A 225 1.67 5.24 -7.48
C VAL A 225 0.39 4.77 -8.13
N LEU A 226 -0.71 5.49 -7.90
CA LEU A 226 -2.01 5.19 -8.47
C LEU A 226 -2.24 6.11 -9.67
N VAL A 227 -2.17 5.54 -10.87
CA VAL A 227 -2.56 6.23 -12.11
C VAL A 227 -4.07 6.16 -12.26
N VAL A 228 -4.73 7.28 -12.05
CA VAL A 228 -6.18 7.39 -12.06
C VAL A 228 -6.67 7.80 -13.45
N ILE A 229 -7.54 6.96 -14.03
CA ILE A 229 -8.12 7.14 -15.35
C ILE A 229 -9.64 7.13 -15.21
N GLN A 230 -10.33 8.08 -15.84
CA GLN A 230 -11.79 8.07 -15.87
C GLN A 230 -12.29 7.17 -17.01
N ALA A 231 -13.18 6.21 -16.71
CA ALA A 231 -13.68 5.24 -17.70
C ALA A 231 -14.33 5.89 -18.93
N THR A 232 -15.05 7.00 -18.74
CA THR A 232 -15.85 7.66 -19.78
C THR A 232 -15.08 8.75 -20.54
N SER A 233 -13.78 8.90 -20.30
CA SER A 233 -13.01 10.04 -20.80
C SER A 233 -12.20 9.68 -22.04
N ASN A 234 -12.59 10.23 -23.20
CA ASN A 234 -11.82 10.18 -24.45
C ASN A 234 -10.77 11.31 -24.56
N ARG A 235 -10.25 11.78 -23.42
CA ARG A 235 -9.32 12.91 -23.39
C ARG A 235 -7.99 12.57 -24.06
N ASP A 236 -7.33 13.63 -24.53
CA ASP A 236 -5.96 13.57 -25.02
C ASP A 236 -5.01 13.00 -23.94
N ASN A 237 -4.62 11.74 -24.13
CA ASN A 237 -3.73 11.03 -23.23
C ASN A 237 -2.25 11.24 -23.60
N GLU A 238 -1.92 11.93 -24.70
CA GLU A 238 -0.53 12.19 -25.08
C GLU A 238 0.20 13.02 -24.01
N LYS A 239 -0.51 13.99 -23.41
CA LYS A 239 0.04 14.75 -22.29
C LYS A 239 0.26 13.87 -21.06
N LEU A 240 -0.75 13.08 -20.68
CA LEU A 240 -0.64 12.16 -19.54
C LEU A 240 0.51 11.17 -19.75
N LYS A 241 0.66 10.63 -20.97
CA LYS A 241 1.74 9.75 -21.37
C LYS A 241 3.10 10.38 -21.15
N LYS A 242 3.30 11.62 -21.60
CA LYS A 242 4.55 12.37 -21.41
C LYS A 242 4.87 12.58 -19.94
N GLU A 243 3.89 12.98 -19.13
CA GLU A 243 4.10 13.21 -17.70
C GLU A 243 4.34 11.91 -16.93
N ILE A 244 3.66 10.82 -17.29
CA ILE A 244 3.94 9.48 -16.73
C ILE A 244 5.35 9.02 -17.13
N ALA A 245 5.76 9.22 -18.38
CA ALA A 245 7.11 8.87 -18.82
C ALA A 245 8.19 9.62 -18.01
N LYS A 246 8.05 10.94 -17.83
CA LYS A 246 8.93 11.72 -16.96
C LYS A 246 8.91 11.23 -15.51
N LEU A 247 7.74 10.90 -14.97
CA LEU A 247 7.64 10.38 -13.62
C LEU A 247 8.38 9.04 -13.49
N LEU A 248 8.21 8.14 -14.46
CA LEU A 248 8.91 6.85 -14.49
C LEU A 248 10.44 7.00 -14.59
N GLU A 249 10.96 8.07 -15.18
CA GLU A 249 12.40 8.36 -15.19
C GLU A 249 12.94 8.74 -13.80
N ILE A 250 12.12 9.37 -12.96
CA ILE A 250 12.48 9.78 -11.59
C ILE A 250 12.27 8.63 -10.59
N LEU A 251 11.27 7.79 -10.84
CA LEU A 251 10.97 6.65 -9.99
C LEU A 251 12.08 5.59 -10.08
N SER A 252 12.55 5.13 -8.91
CA SER A 252 13.38 3.92 -8.85
C SER A 252 12.62 2.70 -9.39
N ASP A 253 13.35 1.68 -9.88
CA ASP A 253 12.75 0.46 -10.42
C ASP A 253 11.81 -0.25 -9.44
N ASP A 254 12.10 -0.08 -8.16
CA ASP A 254 11.30 -0.53 -7.04
C ASP A 254 9.92 0.14 -6.99
N TYR A 255 9.83 1.44 -7.25
CA TYR A 255 8.54 2.14 -7.34
C TYR A 255 7.78 1.85 -8.64
N LYS A 256 8.49 1.58 -9.74
CA LYS A 256 7.84 1.19 -11.01
C LYS A 256 7.02 -0.09 -10.87
N ARG A 257 7.45 -1.01 -10.00
CA ARG A 257 6.71 -2.24 -9.66
C ARG A 257 5.48 -1.99 -8.78
N ASN A 258 5.42 -0.83 -8.13
CA ASN A 258 4.33 -0.43 -7.23
C ASN A 258 3.37 0.56 -7.92
N LEU A 259 3.25 0.45 -9.24
CA LEU A 259 2.36 1.29 -10.02
C LEU A 259 1.06 0.53 -10.33
N PHE A 260 -0.06 1.16 -10.02
CA PHE A 260 -1.40 0.60 -10.19
C PHE A 260 -2.23 1.54 -11.05
N VAL A 261 -3.09 0.97 -11.87
CA VAL A 261 -4.10 1.72 -12.61
C VAL A 261 -5.41 1.66 -11.86
N VAL A 262 -6.01 2.82 -11.60
CA VAL A 262 -7.34 2.92 -11.00
C VAL A 262 -8.29 3.57 -11.98
N VAL A 263 -9.27 2.80 -12.47
CA VAL A 263 -10.31 3.28 -13.37
C VAL A 263 -11.52 3.74 -12.56
N THR A 264 -11.82 5.04 -12.58
CA THR A 264 -12.94 5.63 -11.84
C THR A 264 -14.21 5.72 -12.68
N PHE A 265 -15.34 5.92 -12.01
CA PHE A 265 -16.67 6.04 -12.60
C PHE A 265 -17.03 4.83 -13.48
N SER A 266 -16.64 3.64 -13.04
CA SER A 266 -16.77 2.39 -13.79
C SER A 266 -17.58 1.37 -13.01
N THR A 267 -18.70 0.92 -13.58
CA THR A 267 -19.56 -0.12 -12.99
C THR A 267 -19.09 -1.53 -13.30
N ASN A 268 -18.32 -1.70 -14.38
CA ASN A 268 -17.88 -2.97 -14.92
C ASN A 268 -16.38 -2.93 -15.25
N ARG A 269 -15.85 -4.06 -15.73
CA ARG A 269 -14.46 -4.12 -16.19
C ARG A 269 -14.22 -3.06 -17.29
N PRO A 270 -13.06 -2.38 -17.31
CA PRO A 270 -12.72 -1.43 -18.37
C PRO A 270 -12.95 -2.02 -19.76
N GLY A 271 -13.63 -1.25 -20.61
CA GLY A 271 -13.89 -1.61 -22.01
C GLY A 271 -12.64 -1.47 -22.89
N GLU A 272 -12.76 -1.84 -24.15
CA GLU A 272 -11.66 -1.83 -25.13
C GLU A 272 -10.99 -0.45 -25.24
N ASP A 273 -11.79 0.63 -25.28
CA ASP A 273 -11.27 1.99 -25.34
C ASP A 273 -10.38 2.34 -24.13
N THR A 274 -10.83 2.02 -22.92
CA THR A 274 -10.04 2.28 -21.70
C THR A 274 -8.79 1.39 -21.65
N LEU A 275 -8.88 0.13 -22.08
CA LEU A 275 -7.72 -0.76 -22.15
C LEU A 275 -6.68 -0.26 -23.16
N LYS A 276 -7.12 0.28 -24.29
CA LYS A 276 -6.24 0.92 -25.27
C LYS A 276 -5.53 2.13 -24.67
N VAL A 277 -6.24 2.96 -23.91
CA VAL A 277 -5.61 4.08 -23.17
C VAL A 277 -4.53 3.57 -22.21
N ILE A 278 -4.81 2.50 -21.44
CA ILE A 278 -3.82 1.92 -20.52
C ILE A 278 -2.58 1.43 -21.28
N GLN A 279 -2.76 0.80 -22.43
CA GLN A 279 -1.67 0.34 -23.29
C GLN A 279 -0.88 1.51 -23.90
N ASP A 280 -1.57 2.55 -24.38
CA ASP A 280 -0.93 3.73 -24.96
C ASP A 280 -0.07 4.47 -23.93
N LEU A 281 -0.43 4.40 -22.65
CA LEU A 281 0.34 4.91 -21.51
C LEU A 281 1.51 3.99 -21.09
N GLY A 282 1.64 2.78 -21.65
CA GLY A 282 2.65 1.79 -21.27
C GLY A 282 2.39 1.14 -19.92
N LEU A 283 1.12 1.04 -19.51
CA LEU A 283 0.68 0.56 -18.20
C LEU A 283 -0.04 -0.80 -18.25
N GLU A 284 0.08 -1.53 -19.36
CA GLU A 284 -0.61 -2.82 -19.58
C GLU A 284 -0.15 -3.94 -18.63
N SER A 285 1.05 -3.82 -18.07
CA SER A 285 1.59 -4.76 -17.07
C SER A 285 1.17 -4.42 -15.63
N CYS A 286 0.57 -3.25 -15.41
CA CYS A 286 0.20 -2.78 -14.09
C CYS A 286 -1.11 -3.43 -13.62
N SER A 287 -1.22 -3.63 -12.31
CA SER A 287 -2.47 -4.09 -11.71
C SER A 287 -3.56 -3.03 -11.89
N CYS A 288 -4.69 -3.43 -12.46
CA CYS A 288 -5.80 -2.53 -12.75
C CYS A 288 -6.99 -2.82 -11.83
N VAL A 289 -7.47 -1.77 -11.16
CA VAL A 289 -8.66 -1.79 -10.30
C VAL A 289 -9.66 -0.79 -10.85
N TYR A 290 -10.94 -1.15 -10.92
CA TYR A 290 -11.98 -0.24 -11.41
C TYR A 290 -13.08 -0.05 -10.36
N MET A 291 -13.56 1.17 -10.23
CA MET A 291 -14.39 1.58 -9.10
C MET A 291 -15.58 2.42 -9.54
N HIS A 292 -16.73 2.14 -8.94
CA HIS A 292 -17.93 2.94 -9.12
C HIS A 292 -18.06 3.94 -7.98
N ASN A 293 -17.48 5.13 -8.19
CA ASN A 293 -17.40 6.19 -7.20
C ASN A 293 -18.32 7.39 -7.54
N VAL A 294 -19.36 7.19 -8.35
CA VAL A 294 -20.36 8.25 -8.66
C VAL A 294 -21.04 8.80 -7.42
N ARG A 295 -21.10 8.02 -6.33
CA ARG A 295 -21.71 8.43 -5.06
C ARG A 295 -21.08 9.69 -4.46
N TYR A 296 -19.83 9.96 -4.80
CA TYR A 296 -19.05 11.11 -4.35
C TYR A 296 -19.19 12.33 -5.28
N GLN A 297 -20.03 12.26 -6.31
CA GLN A 297 -20.39 13.41 -7.12
C GLN A 297 -21.41 14.27 -6.36
N SER A 298 -21.28 15.60 -6.44
CA SER A 298 -22.16 16.54 -5.75
C SER A 298 -23.61 16.48 -6.24
N ASN A 299 -23.83 16.05 -7.48
CA ASN A 299 -25.14 15.91 -8.11
C ASN A 299 -25.67 14.46 -8.09
N PHE A 300 -25.18 13.62 -7.17
CA PHE A 300 -25.65 12.24 -7.07
C PHE A 300 -27.15 12.18 -6.74
N ASP A 301 -27.91 11.39 -7.52
CA ASP A 301 -29.34 11.22 -7.30
C ASP A 301 -29.62 10.43 -6.01
N MET A 302 -30.29 11.09 -5.05
CA MET A 302 -30.68 10.51 -3.76
C MET A 302 -32.07 9.85 -3.80
N SER A 303 -32.67 9.66 -4.98
CA SER A 303 -33.91 8.91 -5.11
C SER A 303 -33.77 7.48 -4.53
N PRO A 304 -34.83 6.91 -3.95
CA PRO A 304 -34.79 5.55 -3.40
C PRO A 304 -34.31 4.49 -4.42
N GLY A 305 -34.67 4.69 -5.70
CA GLY A 305 -34.22 3.81 -6.80
C GLY A 305 -32.71 3.89 -7.03
N SER A 306 -32.15 5.11 -7.12
CA SER A 306 -30.71 5.32 -7.27
C SER A 306 -29.93 4.80 -6.05
N ILE A 307 -30.43 5.05 -4.84
CA ILE A 307 -29.81 4.53 -3.60
C ILE A 307 -29.76 3.00 -3.64
N LYS A 308 -30.89 2.34 -3.94
CA LYS A 308 -30.97 0.88 -3.99
C LYS A 308 -30.00 0.30 -5.03
N LEU A 309 -29.91 0.91 -6.20
CA LEU A 309 -29.02 0.50 -7.28
C LEU A 309 -27.54 0.65 -6.90
N ASN A 310 -27.15 1.77 -6.27
CA ASN A 310 -25.76 2.11 -6.03
C ASN A 310 -25.17 1.51 -4.75
N LYS A 311 -25.99 0.97 -3.84
CA LYS A 311 -25.52 0.32 -2.60
C LYS A 311 -24.61 -0.89 -2.87
N SER A 312 -24.95 -1.74 -3.83
CA SER A 312 -24.13 -2.91 -4.18
C SER A 312 -22.77 -2.50 -4.73
N PHE A 313 -22.75 -1.52 -5.64
CA PHE A 313 -21.52 -0.96 -6.20
C PHE A 313 -20.64 -0.28 -5.15
N PHE A 314 -21.23 0.36 -4.15
CA PHE A 314 -20.47 0.93 -3.03
C PHE A 314 -19.81 -0.14 -2.17
N ALA A 315 -20.52 -1.23 -1.86
CA ALA A 315 -19.95 -2.36 -1.13
C ALA A 315 -18.81 -3.04 -1.92
N ASP A 316 -19.00 -3.26 -3.22
CA ASP A 316 -17.96 -3.77 -4.13
C ASP A 316 -16.74 -2.82 -4.16
N SER A 317 -16.98 -1.51 -4.23
CA SER A 317 -15.91 -0.50 -4.17
C SER A 317 -15.13 -0.55 -2.85
N LYS A 318 -15.79 -0.74 -1.70
CA LYS A 318 -15.08 -0.96 -0.41
C LYS A 318 -14.20 -2.21 -0.46
N GLN A 319 -14.69 -3.31 -1.02
CA GLN A 319 -13.90 -4.53 -1.17
C GLN A 319 -12.69 -4.34 -2.09
N LYS A 320 -12.85 -3.57 -3.18
CA LYS A 320 -11.75 -3.25 -4.10
C LYS A 320 -10.71 -2.34 -3.47
N ILE A 321 -11.11 -1.36 -2.64
CA ILE A 321 -10.17 -0.55 -1.85
C ILE A 321 -9.38 -1.44 -0.90
N TYR A 322 -10.05 -2.34 -0.18
CA TYR A 322 -9.37 -3.28 0.71
C TYR A 322 -8.31 -4.10 -0.03
N LYS A 323 -8.65 -4.67 -1.19
CA LYS A 323 -7.71 -5.44 -2.03
C LYS A 323 -6.56 -4.56 -2.51
N LEU A 324 -6.85 -3.36 -3.02
CA LEU A 324 -5.85 -2.39 -3.48
C LEU A 324 -4.85 -2.07 -2.36
N LEU A 325 -5.34 -1.64 -1.19
CA LEU A 325 -4.49 -1.32 -0.03
C LEU A 325 -3.69 -2.53 0.45
N THR A 326 -4.28 -3.73 0.40
CA THR A 326 -3.58 -4.96 0.73
C THR A 326 -2.41 -5.22 -0.22
N GLU A 327 -2.61 -5.09 -1.53
CA GLU A 327 -1.51 -5.25 -2.51
C GLU A 327 -0.45 -4.16 -2.35
N CYS A 328 -0.85 -2.89 -2.20
CA CYS A 328 0.09 -1.79 -1.95
C CYS A 328 0.92 -2.01 -0.68
N SER A 329 0.34 -2.66 0.35
CA SER A 329 1.05 -2.94 1.61
C SER A 329 2.05 -4.11 1.54
N LYS A 330 1.98 -4.99 0.54
CA LYS A 330 2.92 -6.12 0.43
C LYS A 330 4.31 -5.66 0.00
N LEU A 331 4.35 -4.67 -0.89
CA LEU A 331 5.57 -4.29 -1.58
C LEU A 331 6.52 -3.46 -0.68
N SER A 332 5.97 -2.75 0.31
CA SER A 332 6.76 -2.08 1.35
C SER A 332 7.60 -3.07 2.18
N VAL A 333 7.10 -4.30 2.39
CA VAL A 333 7.80 -5.33 3.18
C VAL A 333 9.02 -5.89 2.45
N PHE A 334 8.93 -6.09 1.13
CA PHE A 334 10.03 -6.65 0.33
C PHE A 334 11.20 -5.68 0.19
N GLN A 335 10.93 -4.38 0.08
CA GLN A 335 11.97 -3.35 -0.01
C GLN A 335 12.69 -3.15 1.33
N LEU A 336 11.96 -3.19 2.45
CA LEU A 336 12.58 -3.14 3.78
C LEU A 336 13.56 -4.31 3.98
N PHE A 337 13.20 -5.49 3.46
CA PHE A 337 14.08 -6.66 3.48
C PHE A 337 15.33 -6.47 2.62
N TYR A 338 15.20 -5.84 1.45
CA TYR A 338 16.32 -5.53 0.56
C TYR A 338 17.31 -4.54 1.18
N LEU A 339 16.79 -3.46 1.79
CA LEU A 339 17.61 -2.47 2.51
C LEU A 339 18.34 -3.10 3.70
N CYS A 340 17.64 -3.93 4.47
CA CYS A 340 18.23 -4.62 5.62
C CYS A 340 19.33 -5.61 5.20
N LEU A 341 19.17 -6.30 4.06
CA LEU A 341 20.21 -7.13 3.45
C LEU A 341 21.40 -6.29 2.96
N TYR A 342 21.14 -5.15 2.33
CA TYR A 342 22.18 -4.27 1.80
C TYR A 342 23.05 -3.69 2.91
N GLU A 343 22.46 -3.16 3.99
CA GLU A 343 23.21 -2.71 5.17
C GLU A 343 24.06 -3.83 5.77
N TYR A 344 23.53 -5.06 5.84
CA TYR A 344 24.27 -6.20 6.37
C TYR A 344 25.48 -6.59 5.50
N VAL A 345 25.35 -6.47 4.18
CA VAL A 345 26.44 -6.77 3.23
C VAL A 345 27.50 -5.66 3.25
N CYS A 346 27.11 -4.39 3.35
CA CYS A 346 28.05 -3.26 3.41
C CYS A 346 28.87 -3.19 4.71
N VAL A 347 28.35 -3.73 5.83
CA VAL A 347 29.07 -3.80 7.12
C VAL A 347 30.17 -4.89 7.13
N LEU A 348 30.32 -5.68 6.06
CA LEU A 348 31.45 -6.61 5.87
C LEU A 348 32.42 -6.12 4.77
N PRO A 349 33.13 -4.99 4.94
CA PRO A 349 33.92 -4.35 3.89
C PRO A 349 35.23 -5.07 3.51
N THR A 350 35.43 -6.33 3.91
CA THR A 350 36.70 -7.06 3.69
C THR A 350 36.56 -8.33 2.83
N LEU A 351 35.39 -8.57 2.25
CA LEU A 351 35.15 -9.71 1.37
C LEU A 351 34.58 -9.21 0.06
N ASP A 352 35.29 -9.47 -1.04
CA ASP A 352 34.75 -9.31 -2.39
C ASP A 352 33.53 -10.24 -2.52
N PHE A 353 32.33 -9.67 -2.50
CA PHE A 353 31.09 -10.42 -2.66
C PHE A 353 30.58 -10.28 -4.09
N PHE A 354 30.43 -11.40 -4.80
CA PHE A 354 29.57 -11.48 -5.97
C PHE A 354 28.15 -11.84 -5.52
N VAL A 355 27.19 -10.95 -5.77
CA VAL A 355 25.77 -11.25 -5.59
C VAL A 355 25.31 -12.01 -6.82
N HIS A 356 25.09 -13.33 -6.69
CA HIS A 356 24.41 -14.10 -7.73
C HIS A 356 22.89 -13.94 -7.61
N VAL A 357 22.25 -13.76 -8.76
CA VAL A 357 20.79 -13.66 -8.95
C VAL A 357 20.08 -14.81 -8.24
N ILE A 358 19.13 -14.46 -7.38
CA ILE A 358 18.30 -15.40 -6.63
C ILE A 358 17.24 -15.96 -7.58
N HIS A 359 17.09 -17.29 -7.60
CA HIS A 359 15.95 -17.95 -8.23
C HIS A 359 14.99 -18.41 -7.13
N THR A 360 13.75 -17.94 -7.20
CA THR A 360 12.64 -18.40 -6.38
C THR A 360 12.12 -19.73 -6.92
N TYR A 361 11.81 -20.66 -6.03
CA TYR A 361 11.23 -21.96 -6.39
C TYR A 361 9.99 -22.21 -5.52
N ASN A 362 8.95 -22.85 -6.06
CA ASN A 362 7.78 -23.25 -5.28
C ASN A 362 8.07 -24.50 -4.41
N GLY A 363 7.09 -24.92 -3.59
CA GLY A 363 7.22 -26.10 -2.72
C GLY A 363 7.54 -27.41 -3.46
N ASP A 364 7.31 -27.46 -4.77
CA ASP A 364 7.61 -28.59 -5.65
C ASP A 364 8.98 -28.49 -6.35
N GLY A 365 9.72 -27.40 -6.12
CA GLY A 365 11.03 -27.17 -6.74
C GLY A 365 10.98 -26.58 -8.15
N ASN A 366 9.84 -26.03 -8.60
CA ASN A 366 9.70 -25.33 -9.88
C ASN A 366 10.10 -23.86 -9.76
N LYS A 367 10.87 -23.34 -10.72
CA LYS A 367 11.33 -21.96 -10.73
C LYS A 367 10.15 -21.00 -10.92
N ILE A 368 9.94 -20.10 -9.97
CA ILE A 368 8.96 -19.02 -10.03
C ILE A 368 9.67 -17.81 -10.62
N HIS A 369 9.15 -17.27 -11.73
CA HIS A 369 9.70 -16.10 -12.41
C HIS A 369 9.43 -14.81 -11.64
#